data_AF-A0A9D9RTF3-F1
#
_entry.id   AF-A0A9D9RTF3-F1
#
_cell.length_a   1.000
_cell.length_b   1.000
_cell.length_c   1.000
_cell.angle_alpha   90.00
_cell.angle_beta   90.00
_cell.angle_gamma   90.00
#
_symmetry.space_group_name_H-M   'P 1'
#
loop_
_entity.id
_entity.type
_entity.pdbx_description
1 polymer ?
#
loop_
_entity_poly.entity_id
_entity_poly.type
_entity_poly.pdbx_seq_one_letter_code
_entity_poly.pdbx_strand_id
1 'polypeptide(L)'
;MLALRLLSEGGEGPDTTLQWLLMMGIAFFFLMVIVGWWSSSRKQSQPEVKQEAHGHHVEKQADDLVKIEGIGPKVAKLLNGAGITTFEQLAHSNSAEIQKLLNEAGMQMMNPEGWIDQAKLAAKGDWKSFEKLQGELKGGRKK
;
A
#
# COMPACT_ATOMS: atom_id res chain seq x y z
N MET A 1 54.91 -24.91 -42.64
CA MET A 1 55.94 -24.92 -41.57
C MET A 1 56.68 -23.59 -41.59
N LEU A 2 57.01 -23.08 -40.40
CA LEU A 2 57.54 -21.74 -40.10
C LEU A 2 56.52 -20.60 -40.26
N ALA A 3 55.63 -20.36 -39.28
CA ALA A 3 55.90 -19.81 -37.94
C ALA A 3 56.28 -18.32 -37.98
N LEU A 4 55.33 -17.53 -37.46
CA LEU A 4 55.53 -16.32 -36.67
C LEU A 4 56.51 -15.28 -37.25
N ARG A 5 55.99 -14.44 -38.15
CA ARG A 5 56.39 -13.02 -38.23
C ARG A 5 55.39 -12.24 -37.37
N LEU A 6 55.84 -11.62 -36.26
CA LEU A 6 56.36 -10.24 -36.20
C LEU A 6 55.30 -9.25 -36.69
N LEU A 7 54.89 -8.21 -36.00
CA LEU A 7 55.31 -7.49 -34.79
C LEU A 7 54.31 -6.31 -34.71
N SER A 8 53.93 -5.86 -33.51
CA SER A 8 53.17 -4.64 -33.14
C SER A 8 52.02 -5.06 -32.25
N GLU A 9 51.80 -4.54 -31.05
CA GLU A 9 52.30 -3.35 -30.37
C GLU A 9 51.93 -3.62 -28.90
N GLY A 10 52.83 -3.45 -27.95
CA GLY A 10 52.78 -2.23 -27.15
C GLY A 10 51.67 -2.30 -26.09
N GLY A 11 52.03 -2.54 -24.84
CA GLY A 11 51.08 -2.38 -23.74
C GLY A 11 51.46 -3.11 -22.47
N GLU A 12 52.38 -2.52 -21.72
CA GLU A 12 52.51 -2.74 -20.28
C GLU A 12 51.12 -2.58 -19.61
N GLY A 13 50.64 -3.60 -18.91
CA GLY A 13 49.43 -3.53 -18.10
C GLY A 13 49.77 -3.82 -16.64
N PRO A 14 49.33 -3.00 -15.67
CA PRO A 14 49.80 -3.04 -14.30
C PRO A 14 49.38 -4.35 -13.60
N ASP A 15 50.34 -4.98 -12.92
CA ASP A 15 50.19 -6.04 -11.90
C ASP A 15 48.88 -6.83 -11.94
N THR A 16 48.82 -7.85 -12.81
CA THR A 16 47.66 -8.76 -12.91
C THR A 16 47.34 -9.52 -11.64
N THR A 17 48.25 -9.59 -10.66
CA THR A 17 47.96 -10.11 -9.31
C THR A 17 47.08 -9.15 -8.52
N LEU A 18 47.37 -7.86 -8.52
CA LEU A 18 46.55 -6.82 -7.88
C LEU A 18 45.27 -6.54 -8.67
N GLN A 19 45.33 -6.58 -10.01
CA GLN A 19 44.15 -6.40 -10.85
C GLN A 19 43.18 -7.59 -10.78
N TRP A 20 43.67 -8.83 -10.65
CA TRP A 20 42.82 -10.00 -10.42
C TRP A 20 42.24 -10.00 -9.00
N LEU A 21 42.99 -9.56 -7.99
CA LEU A 21 42.47 -9.35 -6.63
C LEU A 21 41.43 -8.23 -6.55
N LEU A 22 41.64 -7.15 -7.30
CA LEU A 22 40.66 -6.06 -7.45
C LEU A 22 39.39 -6.55 -8.17
N MET A 23 39.53 -7.34 -9.23
CA MET A 23 38.40 -7.96 -9.95
C MET A 23 37.67 -9.01 -9.10
N MET A 24 38.37 -9.81 -8.29
CA MET A 24 37.77 -10.74 -7.33
C MET A 24 37.00 -10.00 -6.22
N GLY A 25 37.56 -8.90 -5.69
CA GLY A 25 36.87 -8.06 -4.70
C GLY A 25 35.64 -7.36 -5.26
N ILE A 26 35.71 -6.85 -6.49
CA ILE A 26 34.56 -6.28 -7.21
C ILE A 26 33.50 -7.35 -7.48
N ALA A 27 33.90 -8.54 -7.93
CA ALA A 27 32.98 -9.67 -8.12
C ALA A 27 32.29 -10.07 -6.80
N PHE A 28 33.02 -10.06 -5.67
CA PHE A 28 32.44 -10.34 -4.35
C PHE A 28 31.48 -9.24 -3.89
N PHE A 29 31.79 -7.97 -4.16
CA PHE A 29 30.91 -6.83 -3.89
C PHE A 29 29.59 -6.95 -4.68
N PHE A 30 29.66 -7.23 -5.98
CA PHE A 30 28.46 -7.47 -6.79
C PHE A 30 27.71 -8.74 -6.36
N LEU A 31 28.40 -9.80 -5.95
CA LEU A 31 27.77 -11.01 -5.41
C LEU A 31 27.02 -10.73 -4.09
N MET A 32 27.59 -9.92 -3.20
CA MET A 32 26.93 -9.49 -1.96
C MET A 32 25.72 -8.58 -2.24
N VAL A 33 25.81 -7.72 -3.25
CA VAL A 33 24.68 -6.88 -3.70
C VAL A 33 23.59 -7.73 -4.36
N ILE A 34 23.91 -8.75 -5.16
CA ILE A 34 22.93 -9.65 -5.76
C ILE A 34 22.24 -10.52 -4.70
N VAL A 35 22.98 -11.02 -3.70
CA VAL A 35 22.40 -11.75 -2.56
C VAL A 35 21.53 -10.84 -1.68
N GLY A 36 21.99 -9.60 -1.42
CA GLY A 36 21.22 -8.58 -0.70
C GLY A 36 19.97 -8.11 -1.45
N TRP A 37 20.06 -7.94 -2.77
CA TRP A 37 18.95 -7.59 -3.66
C TRP A 37 17.95 -8.76 -3.78
N TRP A 38 18.43 -10.00 -3.82
CA TRP A 38 17.57 -11.19 -3.85
C TRP A 38 16.85 -11.43 -2.52
N SER A 39 17.47 -11.07 -1.38
CA SER A 39 16.80 -11.02 -0.08
C SER A 39 15.79 -9.87 0.03
N SER A 40 15.94 -8.81 -0.77
CA SER A 40 15.02 -7.67 -0.83
C SER A 40 13.89 -7.84 -1.85
N SER A 41 14.01 -8.80 -2.78
CA SER A 41 13.01 -9.07 -3.83
C SER A 41 12.10 -10.28 -3.56
N ARG A 42 12.21 -10.94 -2.41
CA ARG A 42 11.21 -11.90 -1.90
C ARG A 42 10.06 -11.20 -1.14
N LYS A 43 9.49 -10.16 -1.76
CA LYS A 43 8.17 -9.61 -1.41
C LYS A 43 7.14 -9.90 -2.51
N GLN A 44 7.28 -11.06 -3.15
CA GLN A 44 6.31 -11.62 -4.09
C GLN A 44 6.19 -13.12 -3.82
N SER A 45 5.59 -13.47 -2.69
CA SER A 45 4.94 -14.75 -2.51
C SER A 45 3.56 -14.43 -1.98
N GLN A 46 2.60 -14.36 -2.91
CA GLN A 46 1.18 -14.49 -2.60
C GLN A 46 0.99 -15.71 -1.70
N PRO A 47 0.25 -15.58 -0.59
CA PRO A 47 -0.63 -16.63 -0.16
C PRO A 47 -1.99 -16.40 -0.83
N GLU A 48 -2.37 -17.41 -1.59
CA GLU A 48 -3.73 -17.79 -1.90
C GLU A 48 -4.69 -17.56 -0.71
N VAL A 49 -5.92 -17.15 -1.04
CA VAL A 49 -7.02 -16.87 -0.12
C VAL A 49 -7.20 -18.03 0.87
N LYS A 50 -6.84 -17.79 2.13
CA LYS A 50 -7.42 -18.48 3.26
C LYS A 50 -7.93 -17.44 4.24
N GLN A 51 -9.26 -17.39 4.35
CA GLN A 51 -9.97 -16.71 5.40
C GLN A 51 -9.42 -17.14 6.75
N GLU A 52 -8.64 -16.27 7.37
CA GLU A 52 -8.32 -16.36 8.79
C GLU A 52 -8.45 -14.94 9.35
N ALA A 53 -9.47 -14.78 10.20
CA ALA A 53 -9.71 -13.58 10.98
C ALA A 53 -8.52 -13.37 11.92
N HIS A 54 -7.49 -12.68 11.46
CA HIS A 54 -6.46 -12.13 12.32
C HIS A 54 -6.85 -10.71 12.71
N GLY A 55 -7.74 -10.65 13.70
CA GLY A 55 -7.89 -9.48 14.55
C GLY A 55 -6.56 -9.21 15.23
N HIS A 56 -5.74 -8.35 14.62
CA HIS A 56 -4.81 -7.55 15.38
C HIS A 56 -5.66 -6.61 16.24
N HIS A 57 -6.01 -7.06 17.44
CA HIS A 57 -6.34 -6.18 18.56
C HIS A 57 -5.06 -5.44 18.97
N VAL A 58 -4.55 -4.59 18.07
CA VAL A 58 -3.93 -3.33 18.46
C VAL A 58 -5.09 -2.54 19.03
N GLU A 59 -4.91 -1.83 20.15
CA GLU A 59 -5.88 -0.82 20.56
C GLU A 59 -6.27 -0.02 19.31
N LYS A 60 -7.52 -0.15 18.83
CA LYS A 60 -7.88 0.32 17.49
C LYS A 60 -7.67 1.82 17.46
N GLN A 61 -6.53 2.22 16.93
CA GLN A 61 -6.23 3.59 16.63
C GLN A 61 -7.35 4.06 15.69
N ALA A 62 -7.91 5.22 15.98
CA ALA A 62 -9.02 5.75 15.19
C ALA A 62 -8.63 5.76 13.70
N ASP A 63 -9.52 5.24 12.86
CA ASP A 63 -9.33 5.25 11.42
C ASP A 63 -9.55 6.66 10.87
N ASP A 64 -8.90 6.95 9.75
CA ASP A 64 -9.15 8.18 9.00
C ASP A 64 -10.42 8.05 8.14
N LEU A 65 -11.57 8.39 8.74
CA LEU A 65 -12.87 8.36 8.07
C LEU A 65 -12.95 9.29 6.85
N VAL A 66 -12.05 10.27 6.71
CA VAL A 66 -12.02 11.19 5.55
C VAL A 66 -11.64 10.46 4.25
N LYS A 67 -11.08 9.25 4.33
CA LYS A 67 -10.84 8.40 3.15
C LYS A 67 -12.13 8.02 2.42
N ILE A 68 -13.25 8.01 3.13
CA ILE A 68 -14.56 7.69 2.55
C ILE A 68 -15.09 8.91 1.80
N GLU A 69 -15.41 8.71 0.53
CA GLU A 69 -15.93 9.76 -0.33
C GLU A 69 -17.25 10.28 0.22
N GLY A 70 -17.32 11.61 0.41
CA GLY A 70 -18.45 12.31 1.00
C GLY A 70 -18.29 12.61 2.50
N ILE A 71 -17.29 12.02 3.18
CA ILE A 71 -16.94 12.36 4.55
C ILE A 71 -15.82 13.40 4.55
N GLY A 72 -16.18 14.67 4.81
CA GLY A 72 -15.20 15.74 5.06
C GLY A 72 -14.78 15.81 6.54
N PRO A 73 -13.76 16.64 6.89
CA PRO A 73 -13.25 16.77 8.26
C PRO A 73 -14.31 17.08 9.32
N LYS A 74 -15.33 17.87 8.95
CA LYS A 74 -16.45 18.21 9.85
C LYS A 74 -17.34 17.00 10.15
N VAL A 75 -17.62 16.18 9.14
CA VAL A 75 -18.42 14.95 9.28
C VAL A 75 -17.63 13.92 10.07
N ALA A 76 -16.35 13.72 9.76
CA ALA A 76 -15.48 12.83 10.51
C ALA A 76 -15.45 13.21 12.00
N LYS A 77 -15.32 14.50 12.33
CA LYS A 77 -15.38 14.97 13.72
C LYS A 77 -16.72 14.68 14.40
N LEU A 78 -17.84 14.86 13.68
CA LEU A 78 -19.18 14.55 14.18
C LEU A 78 -19.34 13.06 14.47
N LEU A 79 -18.93 12.20 13.53
CA LEU A 79 -18.97 10.74 13.69
C LEU A 79 -18.09 10.26 14.84
N ASN A 80 -16.87 10.79 14.94
CA ASN A 80 -15.98 10.51 16.07
C ASN A 80 -16.60 10.93 17.40
N GLY A 81 -17.29 12.09 17.45
CA GLY A 81 -18.03 12.54 18.61
C GLY A 81 -19.20 11.65 19.00
N ALA A 82 -19.79 10.93 18.03
CA ALA A 82 -20.81 9.91 18.25
C ALA A 82 -20.22 8.51 18.53
N GLY A 83 -18.90 8.39 18.69
CA GLY A 83 -18.22 7.13 18.99
C GLY A 83 -17.93 6.25 17.77
N ILE A 84 -18.22 6.74 16.55
CA ILE A 84 -17.86 6.08 15.30
C ILE A 84 -16.47 6.58 14.90
N THR A 85 -15.43 5.88 15.32
CA THR A 85 -14.02 6.25 15.12
C THR A 85 -13.28 5.30 14.19
N THR A 86 -13.91 4.22 13.73
CA THR A 86 -13.29 3.19 12.89
C THR A 86 -14.15 2.86 11.68
N PHE A 87 -13.53 2.37 10.60
CA PHE A 87 -14.25 1.89 9.41
C PHE A 87 -15.21 0.77 9.77
N GLU A 88 -14.83 -0.10 10.71
CA GLU A 88 -15.69 -1.21 11.15
C GLU A 88 -16.94 -0.71 11.89
N GLN A 89 -16.82 0.28 12.78
CA GLN A 89 -17.99 0.87 13.43
C GLN A 89 -18.91 1.53 12.41
N LEU A 90 -18.35 2.27 11.45
CA LEU A 90 -19.14 2.91 10.41
C LEU A 90 -19.82 1.88 9.50
N ALA A 91 -19.14 0.78 9.17
CA ALA A 91 -19.69 -0.31 8.36
C ALA A 91 -20.88 -1.04 9.01
N HIS A 92 -20.92 -1.07 10.35
CA HIS A 92 -22.01 -1.64 11.14
C HIS A 92 -23.07 -0.63 11.57
N SER A 93 -22.86 0.66 11.28
CA SER A 93 -23.80 1.72 11.62
C SER A 93 -25.01 1.70 10.69
N ASN A 94 -26.13 2.26 11.17
CA ASN A 94 -27.33 2.42 10.36
C ASN A 94 -27.32 3.77 9.63
N SER A 95 -27.59 3.77 8.32
CA SER A 95 -27.65 5.01 7.52
C SER A 95 -28.68 5.99 8.07
N ALA A 96 -29.80 5.50 8.60
CA ALA A 96 -30.84 6.34 9.20
C ALA A 96 -30.36 7.05 10.47
N GLU A 97 -29.56 6.37 11.30
CA GLU A 97 -28.99 6.96 12.53
C GLU A 97 -27.94 8.01 12.20
N ILE A 98 -27.07 7.71 11.22
CA ILE A 98 -26.09 8.69 10.73
C ILE A 98 -26.82 9.89 10.11
N GLN A 99 -27.88 9.66 9.33
CA GLN A 99 -28.68 10.75 8.75
C GLN A 99 -29.29 11.62 9.84
N LYS A 100 -29.78 11.03 10.94
CA LYS A 100 -30.31 11.78 12.08
C LYS A 100 -29.23 12.67 12.70
N LEU A 101 -28.03 12.13 12.94
CA LEU A 101 -26.90 12.88 13.49
C LEU A 101 -26.48 14.04 12.56
N LEU A 102 -26.47 13.80 11.25
CA LEU A 102 -26.22 14.83 10.24
C LEU A 102 -27.28 15.92 10.26
N ASN A 103 -28.56 15.54 10.40
CA ASN A 103 -29.68 16.49 10.45
C ASN A 103 -29.59 17.39 11.68
N GLU A 104 -29.28 16.83 12.86
CA GLU A 104 -29.07 17.58 14.10
C GLU A 104 -27.90 18.56 13.98
N ALA A 105 -26.89 18.23 13.16
CA ALA A 105 -25.75 19.09 12.86
C ALA A 105 -25.97 20.05 11.66
N GLY A 106 -27.19 20.11 11.11
CA GLY A 106 -27.54 20.98 9.97
C GLY A 106 -26.96 20.54 8.62
N MET A 107 -26.61 19.27 8.46
CA MET A 107 -25.98 18.68 7.27
C MET A 107 -26.92 17.73 6.51
N GLN A 108 -28.18 18.13 6.37
CA GLN A 108 -29.27 17.32 5.82
C GLN A 108 -29.07 16.87 4.36
N MET A 109 -28.25 17.61 3.60
CA MET A 109 -28.01 17.37 2.17
C MET A 109 -27.00 16.24 1.89
N MET A 110 -26.36 15.69 2.93
CA MET A 110 -25.43 14.56 2.81
C MET A 110 -26.19 13.24 2.75
N ASN A 111 -25.60 12.23 2.12
CA ASN A 111 -26.17 10.87 2.06
C ASN A 111 -25.16 9.85 2.64
N PRO A 112 -25.47 9.21 3.77
CA PRO A 112 -24.58 8.26 4.42
C PRO A 112 -24.63 6.83 3.87
N GLU A 113 -25.56 6.48 2.97
CA GLU A 113 -25.67 5.11 2.44
C GLU A 113 -24.39 4.63 1.76
N GLY A 114 -23.82 5.46 0.89
CA GLY A 114 -22.57 5.13 0.21
C GLY A 114 -21.35 5.12 1.13
N TRP A 115 -21.44 5.71 2.33
CA TRP A 115 -20.35 5.68 3.32
C TRP A 115 -20.23 4.31 3.96
N ILE A 116 -21.36 3.66 4.24
CA ILE A 116 -21.40 2.32 4.85
C ILE A 116 -20.77 1.30 3.91
N ASP A 117 -21.08 1.35 2.61
CA ASP A 117 -20.54 0.40 1.64
C ASP A 117 -19.03 0.58 1.43
N GLN A 118 -18.55 1.83 1.36
CA GLN A 118 -17.13 2.14 1.35
C GLN A 118 -16.43 1.68 2.65
N ALA A 119 -17.05 1.92 3.81
CA ALA A 119 -16.53 1.53 5.11
C ALA A 119 -16.39 0.01 5.23
N LYS A 120 -17.33 -0.78 4.69
CA LYS A 120 -17.24 -2.25 4.66
C LYS A 120 -16.02 -2.73 3.87
N LEU A 121 -15.66 -2.08 2.78
CA LEU A 121 -14.49 -2.42 1.98
C LEU A 121 -13.19 -1.98 2.69
N ALA A 122 -13.17 -0.77 3.24
CA ALA A 122 -12.05 -0.24 4.01
C ALA A 122 -11.76 -1.07 5.27
N ALA A 123 -12.79 -1.48 6.02
CA ALA A 123 -12.66 -2.33 7.21
C ALA A 123 -12.09 -3.72 6.89
N LYS A 124 -12.32 -4.22 5.67
CA LYS A 124 -11.73 -5.48 5.17
C LYS A 124 -10.32 -5.30 4.60
N GLY A 125 -9.84 -4.06 4.48
CA GLY A 125 -8.58 -3.75 3.79
C GLY A 125 -8.64 -4.00 2.27
N ASP A 126 -9.83 -4.15 1.70
CA ASP A 126 -10.01 -4.36 0.26
C ASP A 126 -9.96 -3.03 -0.51
N TRP A 127 -8.77 -2.44 -0.54
CA TRP A 127 -8.52 -1.14 -1.17
C TRP A 127 -8.77 -1.15 -2.67
N LYS A 128 -8.58 -2.29 -3.33
CA LYS A 128 -8.82 -2.44 -4.77
C LYS A 128 -10.31 -2.30 -5.09
N SER A 129 -11.16 -3.03 -4.37
CA SER A 129 -12.61 -2.89 -4.56
C SER A 129 -13.10 -1.53 -4.08
N PHE A 130 -12.48 -0.96 -3.05
CA PHE A 130 -12.78 0.37 -2.54
C PHE A 130 -12.57 1.47 -3.59
N GLU A 131 -11.40 1.51 -4.23
CA GLU A 131 -11.08 2.48 -5.30
C GLU A 131 -12.00 2.29 -6.51
N LYS A 132 -12.30 1.03 -6.87
CA LYS A 132 -13.26 0.73 -7.93
C LYS A 132 -14.65 1.30 -7.60
N LEU A 133 -15.13 1.08 -6.38
CA LEU A 133 -16.40 1.61 -5.91
C LEU A 133 -16.41 3.14 -6.00
N GLN A 134 -15.37 3.82 -5.52
CA GLN A 134 -15.26 5.28 -5.62
C GLN A 134 -15.31 5.79 -7.08
N GLY A 135 -14.68 5.06 -8.03
CA GLY A 135 -14.77 5.39 -9.46
C GLY A 135 -16.19 5.27 -10.05
N GLU A 136 -17.03 4.41 -9.47
CA GLU A 136 -18.43 4.21 -9.84
C GLU A 136 -19.37 5.24 -9.17
N LEU A 137 -18.95 5.82 -8.05
CA LEU A 137 -19.69 6.84 -7.32
C LEU A 137 -19.45 8.26 -7.88
N LYS A 138 -20.35 9.19 -7.54
CA LYS A 138 -20.20 10.64 -7.72
C LYS A 138 -20.59 11.34 -6.43
N GLY A 139 -19.60 11.82 -5.68
CA GLY A 139 -19.81 12.43 -4.36
C GLY A 139 -20.37 11.44 -3.33
N GLY A 140 -19.95 10.17 -3.38
CA GLY A 140 -20.42 9.11 -2.48
C GLY A 140 -21.81 8.55 -2.79
N ARG A 141 -22.38 8.86 -3.96
CA ARG A 141 -23.68 8.33 -4.45
C ARG A 141 -23.49 7.58 -5.76
N LYS A 142 -24.25 6.51 -6.00
CA LYS A 142 -24.26 5.82 -7.30
C LYS A 142 -24.63 6.84 -8.39
N LYS A 143 -23.87 6.82 -9.49
CA LYS A 143 -24.11 7.66 -10.67
C LYS A 143 -25.50 7.47 -11.24
#